data_AF-A0A067L5F7-F1
#
_entry.id   AF-A0A067L5F7-F1
#
_cell.length_a   1.000
_cell.length_b   1.000
_cell.length_c   1.000
_cell.angle_alpha   90.00
_cell.angle_beta   90.00
_cell.angle_gamma   90.00
#
_symmetry.space_group_name_H-M   'P 1'
#
loop_
_entity.id
_entity.type
_entity.pdbx_description
1 polymer ?
#
loop_
_entity_poly.entity_id
_entity_poly.type
_entity_poly.pdbx_seq_one_letter_code
_entity_poly.pdbx_strand_id
1 'polypeptide(L)'
;MVVITGIISAAVGVISLFYNFSKDAYAYFHKKVQNSRSLDDNYAELYWKVDFLLRLRSDIEHIIHRRRIISPSIVKNWNNKVWKIDGEARNLFHKYKYTQQSWVLSRAKLSRKMAKLLEKANELEKDGNEFAKLLYDYHNPNNQQIRNR
;
A
#
# COMPACT_ATOMS: atom_id res chain seq x y z
N MET A 1 4.70 59.21 14.82
CA MET A 1 5.28 57.99 15.43
C MET A 1 4.39 56.76 15.23
N VAL A 2 3.10 56.78 15.61
CA VAL A 2 2.18 55.61 15.57
C VAL A 2 1.99 55.00 14.16
N VAL A 3 1.92 55.83 13.11
CA VAL A 3 1.69 55.37 11.72
C VAL A 3 2.87 54.57 11.17
N ILE A 4 4.10 54.97 11.50
CA ILE A 4 5.33 54.28 11.06
C ILE A 4 5.43 52.91 11.72
N THR A 5 5.11 52.82 13.01
CA THR A 5 5.09 51.55 13.75
C THR A 5 4.02 50.59 13.22
N GLY A 6 2.85 51.10 12.84
CA GLY A 6 1.78 50.30 12.23
C GLY A 6 2.18 49.72 10.86
N ILE A 7 2.87 50.50 10.03
CA ILE A 7 3.37 50.06 8.71
C ILE A 7 4.46 49.01 8.85
N ILE A 8 5.40 49.18 9.79
CA ILE A 8 6.46 48.20 10.05
C ILE A 8 5.87 46.88 10.57
N SER A 9 4.92 46.93 11.52
CA SER A 9 4.24 45.73 12.02
C SER A 9 3.44 45.00 10.94
N ALA A 10 2.76 45.73 10.05
CA ALA A 10 2.07 45.15 8.90
C ALA A 10 3.04 44.51 7.90
N ALA A 11 4.18 45.15 7.63
CA ALA A 11 5.22 44.59 6.77
C ALA A 11 5.84 43.30 7.34
N VAL A 12 6.13 43.27 8.65
CA VAL A 12 6.61 42.05 9.34
C VAL A 12 5.56 40.93 9.31
N GLY A 13 4.28 41.28 9.48
CA GLY A 13 3.17 40.32 9.34
C GLY A 13 3.12 39.70 7.94
N VAL A 14 3.23 40.51 6.89
CA VAL A 14 3.24 40.04 5.49
C VAL A 14 4.48 39.19 5.21
N ILE A 15 5.67 39.61 5.64
CA ILE A 15 6.91 38.84 5.46
C ILE A 15 6.83 37.48 6.17
N SER A 16 6.29 37.44 7.39
CA SER A 16 6.13 36.17 8.13
C SER A 16 5.12 35.23 7.45
N LEU A 17 4.03 35.76 6.88
CA LEU A 17 3.09 34.98 6.07
C LEU A 17 3.75 34.43 4.80
N PHE A 18 4.52 35.24 4.07
CA PHE A 18 5.27 34.77 2.90
C PHE A 18 6.33 33.74 3.27
N TYR A 19 7.02 33.92 4.40
CA TYR A 19 8.01 32.96 4.89
C TYR A 19 7.37 31.61 5.25
N ASN A 20 6.26 31.63 5.99
CA ASN A 20 5.52 30.40 6.33
C ASN A 20 4.96 29.72 5.07
N PHE A 21 4.36 30.49 4.16
CA PHE A 21 3.87 29.96 2.89
C PHE A 21 4.98 29.36 2.03
N SER A 22 6.14 30.01 1.96
CA SER A 22 7.30 29.53 1.20
C SER A 22 7.88 28.26 1.83
N LYS A 23 7.92 28.19 3.17
CA LYS A 23 8.36 27.00 3.92
C LYS A 23 7.42 25.81 3.69
N ASP A 24 6.11 26.04 3.71
CA ASP A 24 5.11 25.01 3.47
C ASP A 24 5.13 24.53 2.01
N ALA A 25 5.31 25.45 1.06
CA ALA A 25 5.48 25.13 -0.36
C ALA A 25 6.76 24.31 -0.59
N TYR A 26 7.87 24.68 0.06
CA TYR A 26 9.13 23.93 0.00
C TYR A 26 8.96 22.53 0.58
N ALA A 27 8.37 22.39 1.77
CA ALA A 27 8.12 21.09 2.40
C ALA A 27 7.22 20.20 1.53
N TYR A 28 6.18 20.78 0.94
CA TYR A 28 5.30 20.08 0.00
C TYR A 28 6.07 19.59 -1.24
N PHE A 29 6.88 20.45 -1.85
CA PHE A 29 7.66 20.10 -3.04
C PHE A 29 8.74 19.06 -2.72
N HIS A 30 9.46 19.21 -1.61
CA HIS A 30 10.44 18.24 -1.13
C HIS A 30 9.81 16.85 -0.96
N LYS A 31 8.62 16.79 -0.33
CA LYS A 31 7.86 15.53 -0.21
C LYS A 31 7.48 14.97 -1.58
N LYS A 32 7.15 15.79 -2.58
CA LYS A 32 6.85 15.32 -3.95
C LYS A 32 8.10 14.77 -4.63
N VAL A 33 9.24 15.44 -4.52
CA VAL A 33 10.52 14.96 -5.07
C VAL A 33 10.89 13.62 -4.46
N GLN A 34 10.79 13.48 -3.13
CA GLN A 34 11.04 12.21 -2.46
C GLN A 34 10.12 11.09 -2.97
N ASN A 35 8.81 11.33 -3.01
CA ASN A 35 7.87 10.35 -3.56
C ASN A 35 8.18 10.00 -5.03
N SER A 36 8.60 10.97 -5.83
CA SER A 36 8.98 10.74 -7.23
C SER A 36 10.22 9.85 -7.35
N ARG A 37 11.18 9.98 -6.43
CA ARG A 37 12.40 9.16 -6.38
C ARG A 37 12.07 7.72 -5.98
N SER A 38 11.18 7.53 -5.00
CA SER A 38 10.73 6.20 -4.56
C SER A 38 9.76 5.50 -5.52
N LEU A 39 9.54 6.02 -6.74
CA LEU A 39 8.60 5.40 -7.67
C LEU A 39 9.03 3.98 -8.06
N ASP A 40 10.31 3.80 -8.33
CA ASP A 40 10.85 2.54 -8.85
C ASP A 40 10.91 1.49 -7.73
N ASP A 41 11.29 1.90 -6.52
CA ASP A 41 11.23 1.08 -5.31
C ASP A 41 9.80 0.62 -5.01
N ASN A 42 8.84 1.55 -4.97
CA ASN A 42 7.45 1.24 -4.72
C ASN A 42 6.83 0.36 -5.81
N TYR A 43 7.29 0.49 -7.06
CA TYR A 43 6.91 -0.41 -8.14
C TYR A 43 7.43 -1.82 -7.87
N ALA A 44 8.72 -1.96 -7.56
CA ALA A 44 9.36 -3.26 -7.33
C ALA A 44 8.76 -3.97 -6.11
N GLU A 45 8.58 -3.26 -4.99
CA GLU A 45 7.96 -3.82 -3.79
C GLU A 45 6.53 -4.29 -4.04
N LEU A 46 5.72 -3.46 -4.71
CA LEU A 46 4.35 -3.84 -5.05
C LEU A 46 4.30 -5.03 -6.01
N TYR A 47 5.20 -5.09 -7.00
CA TYR A 47 5.30 -6.21 -7.93
C TYR A 47 5.56 -7.51 -7.19
N TRP A 48 6.59 -7.55 -6.35
CA TRP A 48 6.93 -8.74 -5.57
C TRP A 48 5.84 -9.11 -4.58
N LYS A 49 5.18 -8.13 -3.96
CA LYS A 49 4.09 -8.39 -3.02
C LYS A 49 2.87 -9.02 -3.71
N VAL A 50 2.49 -8.52 -4.88
CA VAL A 50 1.36 -9.06 -5.66
C VAL A 50 1.68 -10.47 -6.16
N ASP A 51 2.90 -10.71 -6.66
CA ASP A 51 3.34 -12.05 -7.06
C ASP A 51 3.27 -13.03 -5.89
N PHE A 52 3.76 -12.62 -4.72
CA PHE A 52 3.65 -13.41 -3.49
C PHE A 52 2.20 -13.72 -3.12
N LEU A 53 1.30 -12.72 -3.12
CA LEU A 53 -0.12 -12.92 -2.79
C LEU A 53 -0.80 -13.90 -3.75
N LEU A 54 -0.48 -13.85 -5.03
CA LEU A 54 -1.03 -14.78 -6.02
C LEU A 54 -0.56 -16.22 -5.76
N ARG A 55 0.73 -16.41 -5.43
CA ARG A 55 1.26 -17.72 -5.03
C ARG A 55 0.61 -18.24 -3.75
N LEU A 56 0.55 -17.41 -2.71
CA LEU A 56 -0.09 -17.76 -1.43
C LEU A 56 -1.55 -18.19 -1.64
N ARG A 57 -2.27 -17.47 -2.50
CA ARG A 57 -3.64 -17.84 -2.87
C ARG A 57 -3.68 -19.21 -3.57
N SER A 58 -2.82 -19.45 -4.56
CA SER A 58 -2.75 -20.73 -5.24
C SER A 58 -2.44 -21.88 -4.28
N ASP A 59 -1.54 -21.68 -3.32
CA ASP A 59 -1.20 -22.67 -2.30
C ASP A 59 -2.41 -22.98 -1.39
N ILE A 60 -3.12 -21.94 -0.92
CA ILE A 60 -4.35 -22.10 -0.12
C ILE A 60 -5.43 -22.84 -0.91
N GLU A 61 -5.68 -22.45 -2.17
CA GLU A 61 -6.65 -23.10 -3.05
C GLU A 61 -6.28 -24.58 -3.27
N HIS A 62 -5.00 -24.88 -3.48
CA HIS A 62 -4.49 -26.24 -3.63
C HIS A 62 -4.73 -27.08 -2.37
N ILE A 63 -4.45 -26.53 -1.18
CA ILE A 63 -4.67 -27.22 0.10
C ILE A 63 -6.16 -27.50 0.32
N ILE A 64 -7.02 -26.52 0.08
CA ILE A 64 -8.47 -26.66 0.22
C ILE A 64 -8.98 -27.76 -0.71
N HIS A 65 -8.55 -27.75 -1.97
CA HIS A 65 -8.94 -28.75 -2.96
C HIS A 65 -8.45 -30.15 -2.58
N ARG A 66 -7.15 -30.30 -2.29
CA ARG A 66 -6.55 -31.59 -1.91
C ARG A 66 -7.21 -32.20 -0.68
N ARG A 67 -7.63 -31.37 0.26
CA ARG A 67 -8.27 -31.80 1.52
C ARG A 67 -9.79 -31.84 1.45
N ARG A 68 -10.39 -31.55 0.29
CA ARG A 68 -11.84 -31.49 0.08
C ARG A 68 -12.56 -30.61 1.13
N ILE A 69 -11.90 -29.55 1.59
CA ILE A 69 -12.48 -28.62 2.55
C ILE A 69 -13.53 -27.79 1.83
N ILE A 70 -14.72 -27.67 2.42
CA ILE A 70 -15.72 -26.72 1.91
C ILE A 70 -15.16 -25.32 2.15
N SER A 71 -14.74 -24.64 1.07
CA SER A 71 -14.13 -23.32 1.15
C SER A 71 -15.07 -22.36 1.91
N PRO A 72 -14.68 -21.87 3.09
CA PRO A 72 -15.50 -20.91 3.83
C PRO A 72 -15.71 -19.64 3.00
N SER A 73 -16.85 -18.98 3.21
CA SER A 73 -17.17 -17.68 2.57
C SER A 73 -16.07 -16.64 2.82
N ILE A 74 -15.40 -16.71 3.97
CA ILE A 74 -14.27 -15.86 4.35
C ILE A 74 -13.08 -16.03 3.39
N VAL A 75 -12.70 -17.27 3.04
CA VAL A 75 -11.60 -17.55 2.11
C VAL A 75 -11.97 -17.09 0.70
N LYS A 76 -13.22 -17.31 0.28
CA LYS A 76 -13.72 -16.82 -1.02
C LYS A 76 -13.66 -15.28 -1.10
N ASN A 77 -14.06 -14.60 -0.03
CA ASN A 77 -13.99 -13.14 0.06
C ASN A 77 -12.54 -12.64 0.04
N TRP A 78 -11.63 -13.32 0.73
CA TRP A 78 -10.20 -13.02 0.68
C TRP A 78 -9.63 -13.20 -0.73
N ASN A 79 -9.94 -14.31 -1.42
CA ASN A 79 -9.55 -14.54 -2.82
C ASN A 79 -10.03 -13.42 -3.76
N ASN A 80 -11.28 -12.97 -3.60
CA ASN A 80 -11.82 -11.86 -4.38
C ASN A 80 -11.06 -10.55 -4.14
N LYS A 81 -10.64 -10.29 -2.89
CA LYS A 81 -9.82 -9.12 -2.56
C LYS A 81 -8.42 -9.22 -3.18
N VAL A 82 -7.80 -10.41 -3.19
CA VAL A 82 -6.51 -10.65 -3.86
C VAL A 82 -6.63 -10.35 -5.36
N TRP A 83 -7.67 -10.84 -6.03
CA TRP A 83 -7.92 -10.53 -7.44
C TRP A 83 -8.10 -9.04 -7.71
N LYS A 84 -8.81 -8.35 -6.82
CA LYS A 84 -8.99 -6.89 -6.92
C LYS A 84 -7.65 -6.16 -6.83
N ILE A 85 -6.77 -6.57 -5.91
CA ILE A 85 -5.42 -6.00 -5.81
C ILE A 85 -4.60 -6.28 -7.07
N ASP A 86 -4.62 -7.50 -7.60
CA ASP A 86 -3.90 -7.82 -8.85
C ASP A 86 -4.39 -6.92 -10.01
N GLY A 87 -5.70 -6.77 -10.18
CA GLY A 87 -6.27 -5.87 -11.19
C GLY A 87 -5.87 -4.40 -11.00
N GLU A 88 -5.93 -3.88 -9.77
CA GLU A 88 -5.48 -2.53 -9.45
C GLU A 88 -3.97 -2.36 -9.70
N ALA A 89 -3.15 -3.36 -9.35
CA ALA A 89 -1.70 -3.35 -9.50
C ALA A 89 -1.29 -3.37 -10.98
N ARG A 90 -1.89 -4.24 -11.81
CA ARG A 90 -1.67 -4.26 -13.27
C ARG A 90 -1.92 -2.91 -13.91
N ASN A 91 -2.98 -2.22 -13.50
CA ASN A 91 -3.28 -0.87 -13.96
C ASN A 91 -2.20 0.15 -13.56
N LEU A 92 -1.62 0.02 -12.36
CA LEU A 92 -0.52 0.88 -11.91
C LEU A 92 0.80 0.54 -12.62
N PHE A 93 1.10 -0.73 -12.86
CA PHE A 93 2.26 -1.18 -13.61
C PHE A 93 2.21 -0.74 -15.07
N HIS A 94 1.02 -0.76 -15.68
CA HIS A 94 0.84 -0.19 -17.01
C HIS A 94 1.15 1.31 -17.01
N LYS A 95 0.64 2.06 -16.03
CA LYS A 95 0.91 3.51 -15.88
C LYS A 95 2.39 3.81 -15.61
N TYR A 96 3.09 2.94 -14.89
CA TYR A 96 4.51 3.07 -14.60
C TYR A 96 5.34 3.22 -15.87
N LYS A 97 5.10 2.36 -16.87
CA LYS A 97 5.84 2.35 -18.15
C LYS A 97 5.86 3.72 -18.84
N TYR A 98 4.78 4.50 -18.73
CA TYR A 98 4.67 5.84 -19.31
C TYR A 98 5.06 6.96 -18.34
N THR A 99 5.01 6.70 -17.03
CA THR A 99 5.23 7.73 -16.00
C THR A 99 6.68 7.83 -15.56
N GLN A 100 7.52 6.80 -15.78
CA GLN A 100 8.93 6.78 -15.38
C GLN A 100 9.74 7.99 -15.91
N GLN A 101 9.43 8.46 -17.12
CA GLN A 101 10.07 9.64 -17.75
C GLN A 101 9.25 10.93 -17.61
N SER A 102 8.14 10.90 -16.87
CA SER A 102 7.26 12.06 -16.69
C SER A 102 7.74 13.02 -15.60
N TRP A 103 7.11 14.19 -15.55
CA TRP A 103 7.30 15.20 -14.51
C TRP A 103 7.17 14.64 -13.08
N VAL A 104 7.92 15.25 -12.16
CA VAL A 104 8.01 14.90 -10.73
C VAL A 104 6.64 14.72 -10.08
N LEU A 105 5.65 15.57 -10.40
CA LEU A 105 4.32 15.48 -9.83
C LEU A 105 3.57 14.21 -10.24
N SER A 106 3.69 13.80 -11.51
CA SER A 106 3.07 12.57 -12.03
C SER A 106 3.70 11.34 -11.40
N ARG A 107 5.04 11.30 -11.33
CA ARG A 107 5.80 10.24 -10.65
C ARG A 107 5.43 10.15 -9.16
N ALA A 108 5.41 11.27 -8.45
CA ALA A 108 5.04 11.32 -7.04
C ALA A 108 3.59 10.84 -6.79
N LYS A 109 2.66 11.19 -7.68
CA LYS A 109 1.26 10.75 -7.59
C LYS A 109 1.14 9.23 -7.82
N LEU A 110 1.87 8.69 -8.78
CA LEU A 110 1.86 7.25 -9.06
C LEU A 110 2.50 6.45 -7.92
N SER A 111 3.68 6.90 -7.46
CA SER A 111 4.41 6.30 -6.34
C SER A 111 3.55 6.18 -5.09
N ARG A 112 2.82 7.23 -4.70
CA ARG A 112 1.88 7.17 -3.57
C ARG A 112 0.74 6.17 -3.77
N LYS A 113 0.24 6.01 -5.00
CA LYS A 113 -0.82 5.02 -5.29
C LYS A 113 -0.30 3.60 -5.14
N MET A 114 0.95 3.35 -5.57
CA MET A 114 1.61 2.06 -5.41
C MET A 114 1.84 1.74 -3.93
N ALA A 115 2.40 2.68 -3.16
CA ALA A 115 2.60 2.52 -1.72
C ALA A 115 1.29 2.22 -0.97
N LYS A 116 0.20 2.95 -1.29
CA LYS A 116 -1.11 2.69 -0.69
C LYS A 116 -1.68 1.32 -1.06
N LEU A 117 -1.44 0.85 -2.28
CA LEU A 117 -1.88 -0.50 -2.68
C LEU A 117 -1.03 -1.58 -2.00
N LEU A 118 0.28 -1.31 -1.81
CA LEU A 118 1.19 -2.18 -1.08
C LEU A 118 0.77 -2.35 0.39
N GLU A 119 0.36 -1.28 1.07
CA GLU A 119 -0.19 -1.35 2.43
C GLU A 119 -1.38 -2.32 2.52
N LYS A 120 -2.35 -2.19 1.59
CA LYS A 120 -3.50 -3.11 1.52
C LYS A 120 -3.08 -4.54 1.21
N ALA A 121 -2.07 -4.72 0.37
CA ALA A 121 -1.55 -6.03 0.02
C ALA A 121 -0.88 -6.71 1.24
N ASN A 122 -0.17 -5.94 2.07
CA ASN A 122 0.41 -6.42 3.32
C ASN A 122 -0.66 -6.85 4.35
N GLU A 123 -1.78 -6.14 4.43
CA GLU A 123 -2.91 -6.56 5.27
C GLU A 123 -3.48 -7.90 4.79
N LEU A 124 -3.72 -8.04 3.49
CA LEU A 124 -4.21 -9.29 2.90
C LEU A 124 -3.25 -10.46 3.04
N GLU A 125 -1.94 -10.21 3.01
CA GLU A 125 -0.93 -11.22 3.28
C GLU A 125 -1.05 -11.77 4.71
N LYS A 126 -1.26 -10.90 5.71
CA LYS A 126 -1.44 -11.33 7.10
C LYS A 126 -2.65 -12.25 7.23
N ASP A 127 -3.78 -11.84 6.65
CA ASP A 127 -5.00 -12.65 6.61
C ASP A 127 -4.75 -14.00 5.92
N GLY A 128 -4.07 -13.99 4.76
CA GLY A 128 -3.77 -15.20 4.00
C GLY A 128 -2.85 -16.16 4.74
N ASN A 129 -1.81 -15.64 5.40
CA ASN A 129 -0.90 -16.42 6.23
C ASN A 129 -1.62 -17.04 7.45
N GLU A 130 -2.56 -16.32 8.05
CA GLU A 130 -3.38 -16.86 9.14
C GLU A 130 -4.29 -17.98 8.64
N PHE A 131 -4.94 -17.82 7.47
CA PHE A 131 -5.71 -18.90 6.86
C PHE A 131 -4.86 -20.11 6.52
N ALA A 132 -3.68 -19.91 5.94
CA ALA A 132 -2.75 -20.99 5.64
C ALA A 132 -2.39 -21.75 6.91
N LYS A 133 -2.01 -21.06 8.00
CA LYS A 133 -1.72 -21.67 9.31
C LYS A 133 -2.90 -22.48 9.84
N LEU A 134 -4.11 -21.91 9.86
CA LEU A 134 -5.31 -22.60 10.32
C LEU A 134 -5.58 -23.87 9.50
N LEU A 135 -5.38 -23.80 8.18
CA LEU A 135 -5.51 -24.97 7.32
C LEU A 135 -4.46 -26.02 7.69
N TYR A 136 -3.18 -25.65 7.88
CA TYR A 136 -2.13 -26.58 8.29
C TYR A 136 -2.41 -27.21 9.68
N ASP A 137 -2.78 -26.40 10.67
CA ASP A 137 -2.99 -26.81 12.07
C ASP A 137 -4.23 -27.69 12.27
N TYR A 138 -5.30 -27.45 11.51
CA TYR A 138 -6.52 -28.28 11.52
C TYR A 138 -6.23 -29.75 11.21
N HIS A 139 -5.10 -30.03 10.54
CA HIS A 139 -4.71 -31.37 10.11
C HIS A 139 -3.51 -31.94 10.86
N ASN A 140 -3.05 -31.33 11.96
CA ASN A 140 -2.09 -31.99 12.85
C ASN A 140 -2.85 -33.05 13.69
N PRO A 141 -2.66 -34.37 13.46
CA PRO A 141 -3.45 -35.41 14.13
C PRO A 141 -3.30 -35.39 15.66
N ASN A 142 -2.21 -34.81 16.18
CA ASN A 142 -1.99 -34.64 17.61
C ASN A 142 -2.89 -33.56 18.25
N ASN A 143 -3.37 -32.56 17.49
CA ASN A 143 -4.24 -31.49 18.02
C ASN A 143 -5.72 -31.89 18.01
N GLN A 144 -6.13 -32.86 17.21
CA GLN A 144 -7.50 -33.39 17.21
C GLN A 144 -7.77 -34.29 18.44
N GLN A 145 -6.74 -34.93 19.00
CA GLN A 145 -6.88 -35.73 20.22
C GLN A 145 -7.06 -34.89 21.49
N ILE A 146 -6.63 -33.63 21.49
CA ILE A 146 -6.76 -32.72 22.64
C ILE A 146 -8.16 -32.07 22.70
N ARG A 147 -8.83 -31.86 21.55
CA ARG A 147 -10.19 -31.30 21.50
C ARG A 147 -11.31 -32.30 21.81
N ASN A 148 -11.00 -33.60 21.78
CA ASN A 148 -11.96 -34.68 22.04
C ASN A 148 -11.76 -35.34 23.42
N ARG A 149 -11.01 -34.70 24.32
CA ARG A 149 -10.96 -35.02 25.75
C ARG A 149 -11.59 -33.87 26.52
#